data_AF-A0A0M9AJ04-F1
#
_entry.id   AF-A0A0M9AJ04-F1
#
_cell.length_a   1.000
_cell.length_b   1.000
_cell.length_c   1.000
_cell.angle_alpha   90.00
_cell.angle_beta   90.00
_cell.angle_gamma   90.00
#
_symmetry.space_group_name_H-M   'P 1'
#
loop_
_entity.id
_entity.type
_entity.pdbx_description
1 polymer ?
#
loop_
_entity_poly.entity_id
_entity_poly.type
_entity_poly.pdbx_seq_one_letter_code
_entity_poly.pdbx_strand_id
1 'polypeptide(L)'
;MSEDKTYDSDEATYNQPHRVETCDIDAIENDAIRKVAQRWREAGLELEAGNQLAGDYVHHIHSGASVYESFGQYAVRGSDGETAFDNARDAAQYAFGITETVKEAGDDS
;
A
#
# COMPACT_ATOMS: atom_id res chain seq x y z
N MET A 1 7.04 -30.72 -46.44
CA MET A 1 7.25 -30.97 -44.99
C MET A 1 7.24 -29.61 -44.35
N SER A 2 6.14 -29.28 -43.67
CA SER A 2 5.96 -28.00 -42.99
C SER A 2 6.36 -28.24 -41.54
N GLU A 3 7.59 -27.87 -41.20
CA GLU A 3 8.08 -27.97 -39.83
C GLU A 3 7.54 -26.76 -39.04
N ASP A 4 6.42 -27.04 -38.37
CA ASP A 4 5.79 -26.26 -37.32
C ASP A 4 6.81 -26.01 -36.20
N LYS A 5 7.34 -24.79 -36.15
CA LYS A 5 8.11 -24.32 -34.99
C LYS A 5 7.10 -23.79 -33.99
N THR A 6 6.66 -24.66 -33.09
CA THR A 6 5.99 -24.27 -31.85
C THR A 6 6.86 -23.24 -31.14
N TYR A 7 6.44 -21.98 -31.22
CA TYR A 7 6.88 -20.92 -30.34
C TYR A 7 6.42 -21.30 -28.93
N ASP A 8 7.36 -21.77 -28.12
CA ASP A 8 7.22 -21.83 -26.67
C ASP A 8 7.19 -20.38 -26.18
N SER A 9 6.00 -19.77 -26.26
CA SER A 9 5.73 -18.47 -25.66
C SER A 9 5.49 -18.73 -24.18
N ASP A 10 6.57 -18.69 -23.41
CA ASP A 10 6.52 -18.50 -21.95
C ASP A 10 5.98 -17.08 -21.67
N GLU A 11 4.72 -16.85 -22.02
CA GLU A 11 3.99 -15.59 -21.80
C GLU A 11 3.35 -15.59 -20.39
N ALA A 12 4.12 -16.04 -19.40
CA ALA A 12 3.62 -16.22 -18.05
C ALA A 12 4.52 -15.54 -17.01
N THR A 13 4.84 -14.25 -17.20
CA THR A 13 5.16 -13.38 -16.05
C THR A 13 4.80 -11.91 -16.29
N TYR A 14 3.65 -11.64 -16.92
CA TYR A 14 3.04 -10.30 -16.92
C TYR A 14 2.02 -10.07 -15.79
N ASN A 15 2.08 -10.86 -14.72
CA ASN A 15 1.13 -10.74 -13.62
C ASN A 15 1.72 -10.99 -12.23
N GLN A 16 3.04 -10.86 -12.06
CA GLN A 16 3.52 -10.51 -10.73
C GLN A 16 3.16 -9.03 -10.53
N PRO A 17 2.43 -8.66 -9.45
CA PRO A 17 2.27 -7.25 -9.13
C PRO A 17 3.67 -6.68 -9.13
N HIS A 18 3.90 -5.71 -10.02
CA HIS A 18 5.17 -5.02 -10.18
C HIS A 18 5.60 -4.68 -8.76
N ARG A 19 6.67 -5.33 -8.27
CA ARG A 19 7.20 -5.06 -6.95
C ARG A 19 7.39 -3.55 -6.93
N VAL A 20 6.56 -2.83 -6.18
CA VAL A 20 6.45 -1.38 -6.32
C VAL A 20 7.79 -0.81 -5.85
N GLU A 21 8.72 -0.63 -6.80
CA GLU A 21 10.06 -0.06 -6.58
C GLU A 21 9.95 1.43 -6.21
N THR A 22 8.74 1.99 -6.21
CA THR A 22 8.43 3.40 -5.98
C THR A 22 7.77 3.60 -4.62
N CYS A 23 8.39 3.15 -3.53
CA CYS A 23 8.08 3.70 -2.21
C CYS A 23 8.84 5.02 -2.05
N ASP A 24 8.37 6.07 -2.75
CA ASP A 24 8.99 7.39 -2.71
C ASP A 24 8.35 8.20 -1.57
N ILE A 25 8.73 7.84 -0.34
CA ILE A 25 8.27 8.51 0.89
C ILE A 25 8.66 9.99 0.87
N ASP A 26 9.76 10.32 0.20
CA ASP A 26 10.23 11.70 0.04
C ASP A 26 9.32 12.53 -0.90
N ALA A 27 8.61 11.89 -1.84
CA ALA A 27 7.61 12.55 -2.68
C ALA A 27 6.31 12.93 -1.94
N ILE A 28 6.07 12.39 -0.74
CA ILE A 28 4.93 12.80 0.09
C ILE A 28 5.17 14.21 0.62
N GLU A 29 4.30 15.17 0.30
CA GLU A 29 4.42 16.55 0.77
C GLU A 29 3.85 16.73 2.19
N ASN A 30 2.78 16.00 2.53
CA ASN A 30 2.15 16.02 3.85
C ASN A 30 3.03 15.29 4.89
N ASP A 31 3.66 16.08 5.77
CA ASP A 31 4.56 15.59 6.82
C ASP A 31 3.90 14.56 7.76
N ALA A 32 2.58 14.65 7.96
CA ALA A 32 1.85 13.71 8.78
C ALA A 32 1.74 12.34 8.10
N ILE A 33 1.39 12.29 6.81
CA ILE A 33 1.36 11.06 6.01
C ILE A 33 2.77 10.48 5.84
N ARG A 34 3.78 11.33 5.62
CA ARG A 34 5.19 10.92 5.54
C ARG A 34 5.64 10.17 6.80
N LYS A 35 5.28 10.68 7.98
CA LYS A 35 5.57 10.03 9.27
C LYS A 35 4.89 8.66 9.41
N VAL A 36 3.69 8.49 8.87
CA VAL A 36 3.02 7.17 8.85
C VAL A 36 3.82 6.20 8.00
N ALA A 37 4.19 6.60 6.78
CA ALA A 37 4.98 5.78 5.87
C ALA A 37 6.33 5.38 6.47
N GLN A 38 7.03 6.32 7.12
CA GLN A 38 8.28 6.05 7.83
C GLN A 38 8.11 4.99 8.92
N ARG A 39 7.13 5.16 9.81
CA ARG A 39 6.88 4.20 10.90
C ARG A 39 6.56 2.80 10.39
N TRP A 40 5.75 2.72 9.35
CA TRP A 40 5.39 1.44 8.76
C TRP A 40 6.60 0.77 8.09
N ARG A 41 7.46 1.54 7.42
CA ARG A 41 8.72 1.05 6.87
C ARG A 41 9.67 0.58 7.97
N GLU A 42 9.77 1.32 9.07
CA GLU A 42 10.55 0.93 10.26
C GLU A 42 10.02 -0.35 10.91
N ALA A 43 8.71 -0.60 10.85
CA ALA A 43 8.08 -1.84 11.29
C ALA A 43 8.26 -3.02 10.32
N GLY A 44 8.98 -2.81 9.20
CA GLY A 44 9.26 -3.84 8.19
C GLY A 44 8.07 -4.17 7.28
N LEU A 45 7.09 -3.27 7.18
CA LEU A 45 5.93 -3.44 6.32
C LEU A 45 6.28 -3.13 4.86
N GLU A 46 5.65 -3.85 3.93
CA GLU A 46 5.79 -3.60 2.49
C GLU A 46 4.75 -2.58 2.02
N LEU A 47 5.24 -1.43 1.53
CA LEU A 47 4.42 -0.25 1.32
C LEU A 47 4.54 0.30 -0.10
N GLU A 48 3.45 0.87 -0.56
CA GLU A 48 3.39 1.83 -1.65
C GLU A 48 3.09 3.22 -1.05
N ALA A 49 3.81 4.25 -1.45
CA ALA A 49 3.61 5.59 -0.90
C ALA A 49 3.97 6.64 -1.95
N GLY A 50 3.25 7.76 -1.95
CA GLY A 50 3.54 8.87 -2.85
C GLY A 50 2.41 9.88 -2.94
N ASN A 51 2.36 10.60 -4.05
CA ASN A 51 1.38 11.63 -4.35
C ASN A 51 0.44 11.16 -5.47
N GLN A 52 -0.87 11.27 -5.25
CA GLN A 52 -1.91 11.01 -6.25
C GLN A 52 -2.79 12.25 -6.44
N LEU A 53 -3.68 12.23 -7.45
CA LEU A 53 -4.60 13.33 -7.73
C LEU A 53 -5.43 13.79 -6.51
N ALA A 54 -5.68 12.89 -5.56
CA ALA A 54 -6.42 13.17 -4.33
C ALA A 54 -5.55 13.69 -3.17
N GLY A 55 -4.22 13.71 -3.32
CA GLY A 55 -3.27 14.09 -2.28
C GLY A 55 -2.24 13.00 -1.99
N ASP A 56 -1.47 13.18 -0.92
CA ASP A 56 -0.49 12.20 -0.49
C ASP A 56 -1.12 10.97 0.16
N TYR A 57 -0.49 9.81 -0.03
CA TYR A 57 -0.95 8.56 0.55
C TYR A 57 0.19 7.62 0.93
N VAL A 58 -0.14 6.70 1.83
CA VAL A 58 0.61 5.49 2.13
C VAL A 58 -0.34 4.31 2.07
N HIS A 59 0.08 3.21 1.46
CA HIS A 59 -0.67 1.99 1.27
C HIS A 59 0.19 0.80 1.71
N HIS A 60 -0.36 -0.07 2.55
CA HIS A 60 0.28 -1.32 2.89
C HIS A 60 -0.22 -2.43 1.96
N ILE A 61 0.72 -3.04 1.24
CA ILE A 61 0.45 -3.92 0.10
C ILE A 61 -0.35 -5.16 0.53
N HIS A 62 0.00 -5.77 1.67
CA HIS A 62 -0.62 -7.03 2.09
C HIS A 62 -1.98 -6.86 2.77
N SER A 63 -2.15 -5.81 3.56
CA SER A 63 -3.43 -5.57 4.26
C SER A 63 -4.43 -4.77 3.44
N GLY A 64 -3.98 -4.13 2.36
CA GLY A 64 -4.78 -3.18 1.60
C GLY A 64 -5.06 -1.87 2.34
N ALA A 65 -4.53 -1.69 3.56
CA ALA A 65 -4.77 -0.52 4.38
C ALA A 65 -4.06 0.70 3.77
N SER A 66 -4.81 1.76 3.50
CA SER A 66 -4.30 3.00 2.91
C SER A 66 -4.63 4.18 3.81
N VAL A 67 -3.67 5.06 4.07
CA VAL A 67 -3.87 6.32 4.78
C VAL A 67 -3.59 7.48 3.83
N TYR A 68 -4.51 8.43 3.74
CA TYR A 68 -4.38 9.63 2.90
C TYR A 68 -5.11 10.81 3.50
N GLU A 69 -4.77 12.01 3.03
CA GLU A 69 -5.57 13.21 3.31
C GLU A 69 -6.70 13.32 2.28
N SER A 70 -7.90 13.69 2.73
CA SER A 70 -9.07 13.94 1.89
C SER A 70 -9.87 15.10 2.47
N PHE A 71 -10.08 16.16 1.67
CA PHE A 71 -10.86 17.35 2.05
C PHE A 71 -10.49 17.98 3.41
N GLY A 72 -9.21 17.96 3.79
CA GLY A 72 -8.72 18.52 5.06
C GLY A 72 -8.92 17.60 6.28
N GLN A 73 -9.35 16.35 6.06
CA GLN A 73 -9.38 15.28 7.06
C GLN A 73 -8.47 14.14 6.63
N TYR A 74 -8.19 13.20 7.53
CA TYR A 74 -7.39 12.01 7.25
C TYR A 74 -8.32 10.81 7.11
N ALA A 75 -8.13 10.00 6.08
CA ALA A 75 -8.96 8.82 5.85
C ALA A 75 -8.09 7.56 5.84
N VAL A 76 -8.68 6.48 6.35
CA VAL A 76 -8.15 5.13 6.20
C VAL A 76 -9.09 4.34 5.32
N ARG A 77 -8.55 3.76 4.25
CA ARG A 77 -9.25 2.80 3.41
C ARG A 77 -8.70 1.41 3.68
N GLY A 78 -9.55 0.51 4.16
CA GLY A 78 -9.25 -0.92 4.29
C GLY A 78 -10.27 -1.78 3.55
N SER A 79 -10.24 -3.08 3.79
CA SER A 79 -11.17 -4.06 3.21
C SER A 79 -12.64 -3.78 3.58
N ASP A 80 -12.88 -3.23 4.77
CA ASP A 80 -14.21 -2.94 5.30
C ASP A 80 -14.78 -1.58 4.85
N GLY A 81 -14.00 -0.77 4.13
CA GLY A 81 -14.40 0.54 3.63
C GLY A 81 -13.47 1.68 4.03
N GLU A 82 -13.98 2.91 3.93
CA GLU A 82 -13.27 4.14 4.27
C GLU A 82 -13.75 4.67 5.63
N THR A 83 -12.81 5.01 6.51
CA THR A 83 -13.07 5.65 7.81
C THR A 83 -12.32 6.98 7.88
N ALA A 84 -13.02 8.06 8.20
CA ALA A 84 -12.44 9.40 8.33
C ALA A 84 -12.06 9.73 9.79
N PHE A 85 -11.02 10.55 9.93
CA PHE A 85 -10.40 10.95 11.19
C PHE A 85 -9.98 12.42 11.13
N ASP A 86 -10.08 13.11 12.27
CA ASP A 86 -9.69 14.53 12.36
C ASP A 86 -8.17 14.74 12.40
N ASN A 87 -7.38 13.69 12.64
CA ASN A 87 -5.93 13.77 12.65
C ASN A 87 -5.26 12.50 12.09
N ALA A 88 -4.06 12.67 11.55
CA ALA A 88 -3.30 11.61 10.92
C ALA A 88 -2.89 10.50 11.89
N ARG A 89 -2.74 10.81 13.19
CA ARG A 89 -2.28 9.86 14.19
C ARG A 89 -3.33 8.79 14.43
N ASP A 90 -4.58 9.18 14.61
CA ASP A 90 -5.68 8.23 14.82
C ASP A 90 -5.89 7.37 13.57
N ALA A 91 -5.86 7.99 12.38
CA ALA A 91 -5.90 7.27 11.11
C ALA A 91 -4.75 6.23 11.02
N ALA A 92 -3.52 6.63 11.33
CA ALA A 92 -2.37 5.74 11.30
C ALA A 92 -2.48 4.58 12.30
N GLN A 93 -3.00 4.83 13.51
CA GLN A 93 -3.18 3.79 14.53
C GLN A 93 -4.24 2.78 14.11
N TYR A 94 -5.36 3.25 13.56
CA TYR A 94 -6.41 2.38 13.04
C TYR A 94 -5.89 1.52 11.88
N ALA A 95 -5.21 2.14 10.92
CA ALA A 95 -4.62 1.44 9.78
C ALA A 95 -3.51 0.45 10.16
N PHE A 96 -2.72 0.78 11.19
CA PHE A 96 -1.73 -0.14 11.74
C PHE A 96 -2.39 -1.37 12.38
N GLY A 97 -3.48 -1.20 13.15
CA GLY A 97 -4.23 -2.32 13.72
C GLY A 97 -4.81 -3.27 12.66
N ILE A 98 -5.32 -2.74 11.54
CA ILE A 98 -5.73 -3.56 10.38
C ILE A 98 -4.53 -4.35 9.84
N THR A 99 -3.37 -3.70 9.75
CA THR A 99 -2.14 -4.29 9.22
C THR A 99 -1.58 -5.39 10.12
N GLU A 100 -1.60 -5.19 11.43
CA GLU A 100 -1.23 -6.22 12.41
C GLU A 100 -2.18 -7.42 12.34
N THR A 101 -3.49 -7.17 12.25
CA THR A 101 -4.49 -8.26 12.12
C THR A 101 -4.22 -9.14 10.89
N VAL A 102 -3.85 -8.53 9.76
CA VAL A 102 -3.49 -9.28 8.54
C VAL A 102 -2.16 -10.02 8.70
N LYS A 103 -1.17 -9.43 9.38
CA LYS A 103 0.11 -10.10 9.67
C LYS A 103 -0.10 -11.35 10.53
N GLU A 104 -0.97 -11.29 11.53
CA GLU A 104 -1.33 -12.45 12.34
C GLU A 104 -2.10 -13.52 11.55
N ALA A 105 -2.95 -13.11 10.61
CA ALA A 105 -3.70 -14.04 9.76
C ALA A 105 -2.85 -14.71 8.65
N GLY A 106 -1.69 -14.13 8.30
CA GLY A 106 -0.84 -14.57 7.19
C GLY A 106 0.32 -15.50 7.54
N ASP A 107 0.56 -15.79 8.83
CA ASP A 107 1.72 -16.57 9.32
C ASP A 107 1.41 -18.07 9.54
N ASP A 108 0.33 -18.62 8.95
CA ASP A 108 -0.05 -20.03 9.07
C ASP A 108 -0.08 -20.71 7.69
N SER A 109 1.06 -21.26 7.24
CA SER A 109 1.19 -22.31 6.21
C SER A 109 2.60 -22.93 6.17
#